data_AF-A0A1S9ZU80-F1
#
_entry.id   AF-A0A1S9ZU80-F1
#
_cell.length_a   1.000
_cell.length_b   1.000
_cell.length_c   1.000
_cell.angle_alpha   90.00
_cell.angle_beta   90.00
_cell.angle_gamma   90.00
#
_symmetry.space_group_name_H-M   'P 1'
#
loop_
_entity.id
_entity.type
_entity.pdbx_description
1 polymer ?
#
loop_
_entity_poly.entity_id
_entity_poly.type
_entity_poly.pdbx_seq_one_letter_code
_entity_poly.pdbx_strand_id
1 'polypeptide(L)'
;MTYQDFIDFIAKTYAVSPEFLWQKFPKFAVFRHAAPKSGKRSSTKSSTKKGKWFALLMPISADKLSAKHANSSTLPDAIVTVVNVKTDPRFIGNLLLADGVYPAYHMNKAHWVSVRLDEIDEALLFELVAHSFDLTAG
;
A
#
# COMPACT_ATOMS: atom_id res chain seq x y z
N MET A 1 2.50 -14.12 -3.72
CA MET A 1 1.96 -13.38 -4.89
C MET A 1 3.06 -12.54 -5.53
N THR A 2 3.11 -12.41 -6.87
CA THR A 2 4.13 -11.56 -7.52
C THR A 2 3.69 -10.09 -7.64
N TYR A 3 4.61 -9.21 -8.03
CA TYR A 3 4.32 -7.79 -8.30
C TYR A 3 3.26 -7.60 -9.39
N GLN A 4 3.32 -8.40 -10.47
CA GLN A 4 2.36 -8.30 -11.57
C GLN A 4 1.00 -8.85 -11.15
N ASP A 5 0.95 -9.98 -10.44
CA ASP A 5 -0.30 -10.56 -9.94
C ASP A 5 -1.05 -9.56 -9.04
N PHE A 6 -0.34 -8.81 -8.20
CA PHE A 6 -0.96 -7.78 -7.37
C PHE A 6 -1.56 -6.64 -8.21
N ILE A 7 -0.85 -6.17 -9.24
CA ILE A 7 -1.40 -5.14 -10.17
C ILE A 7 -2.67 -5.65 -10.84
N ASP A 8 -2.64 -6.88 -11.34
CA ASP A 8 -3.77 -7.48 -12.05
C ASP A 8 -4.96 -7.70 -11.10
N PHE A 9 -4.70 -8.10 -9.86
CA PHE A 9 -5.70 -8.17 -8.80
C PHE A 9 -6.37 -6.80 -8.55
N ILE A 10 -5.59 -5.73 -8.39
CA ILE A 10 -6.14 -4.39 -8.16
C ILE A 10 -6.97 -3.92 -9.35
N ALA A 11 -6.47 -4.10 -10.56
CA ALA A 11 -7.16 -3.71 -11.79
C ALA A 11 -8.49 -4.47 -11.94
N LYS A 12 -8.50 -5.79 -11.69
CA LYS A 12 -9.69 -6.63 -11.80
C LYS A 12 -10.73 -6.32 -10.72
N THR A 13 -10.30 -6.05 -9.50
CA THR A 13 -11.19 -5.92 -8.34
C THR A 13 -11.73 -4.51 -8.16
N TYR A 14 -10.89 -3.50 -8.38
CA TYR A 14 -11.22 -2.09 -8.09
C TYR A 14 -11.31 -1.22 -9.35
N ALA A 15 -11.01 -1.76 -10.54
CA ALA A 15 -10.92 -0.98 -11.79
C ALA A 15 -9.95 0.21 -11.70
N VAL A 16 -8.85 0.04 -10.95
CA VAL A 16 -7.81 1.05 -10.73
C VAL A 16 -6.51 0.63 -11.40
N SER A 17 -5.95 1.51 -12.22
CA SER A 17 -4.61 1.36 -12.79
C SER A 17 -3.55 1.97 -11.86
N PRO A 18 -2.32 1.42 -11.84
CA PRO A 18 -1.22 1.98 -11.07
C PRO A 18 -0.78 3.35 -11.61
N GLU A 19 -0.39 4.25 -10.71
CA GLU A 19 0.27 5.52 -11.03
C GLU A 19 1.74 5.50 -10.57
N PHE A 20 2.65 5.92 -11.43
CA PHE A 20 4.09 5.97 -11.16
C PHE A 20 4.54 7.42 -10.97
N LEU A 21 4.59 7.86 -9.72
CA LEU A 21 4.77 9.28 -9.40
C LEU A 21 6.24 9.71 -9.30
N TRP A 22 7.17 8.76 -9.24
CA TRP A 22 8.59 9.03 -8.95
C TRP A 22 9.50 8.51 -10.06
N GLN A 23 10.18 9.43 -10.77
CA GLN A 23 11.13 9.06 -11.83
C GLN A 23 12.29 8.18 -11.32
N LYS A 24 12.78 8.45 -10.11
CA LYS A 24 13.86 7.67 -9.48
C LYS A 24 13.41 6.27 -9.03
N PHE A 25 12.11 6.07 -8.84
CA PHE A 25 11.52 4.82 -8.37
C PHE A 25 10.40 4.39 -9.33
N PRO A 26 10.73 3.99 -10.56
CA PRO A 26 9.74 3.74 -11.61
C PRO A 26 8.86 2.51 -11.33
N LYS A 27 9.22 1.67 -10.35
CA LYS A 27 8.43 0.52 -9.91
C LYS A 27 7.59 0.79 -8.66
N PHE A 28 7.56 2.03 -8.16
CA PHE A 28 6.68 2.38 -7.06
C PHE A 28 5.32 2.74 -7.66
N ALA A 29 4.36 1.85 -7.45
CA ALA A 29 3.01 1.97 -7.99
C ALA A 29 2.04 2.44 -6.90
N VAL A 30 1.43 3.60 -7.12
CA VAL A 30 0.36 4.14 -6.29
C VAL A 30 -0.99 3.71 -6.85
N PHE A 31 -1.87 3.26 -5.98
CA PHE A 31 -3.28 3.02 -6.32
C PHE A 31 -4.15 3.97 -5.50
N ARG A 32 -5.03 4.69 -6.19
CA ARG A 32 -5.91 5.69 -5.59
C ARG A 32 -7.29 5.67 -6.22
N HIS A 33 -8.27 6.16 -5.47
CA HIS A 33 -9.62 6.36 -5.97
C HIS A 33 -9.65 7.28 -7.19
N ALA A 34 -10.66 7.13 -8.02
CA ALA A 34 -10.94 8.12 -9.07
C ALA A 34 -11.17 9.50 -8.43
N ALA A 35 -10.71 10.56 -9.10
CA ALA A 35 -10.98 11.91 -8.62
C ALA A 35 -12.51 12.13 -8.56
N PRO A 36 -13.04 12.72 -7.47
CA PRO A 36 -14.47 13.01 -7.40
C PRO A 36 -14.86 13.89 -8.58
N LYS A 37 -15.91 13.50 -9.30
CA LYS A 37 -16.50 14.32 -10.36
C LYS A 37 -16.94 15.63 -9.68
N SER A 38 -16.42 16.76 -10.16
CA SER A 38 -16.77 18.07 -9.60
C SER A 38 -18.28 18.30 -9.74
N GLY A 39 -19.02 18.09 -8.65
CA GLY A 39 -20.36 18.63 -8.48
C GLY A 39 -20.25 20.15 -8.49
N LYS A 40 -21.08 20.79 -9.33
CA LYS A 40 -21.28 22.23 -9.54
C LYS A 40 -20.58 23.19 -8.54
N ARG A 41 -19.69 24.02 -9.11
CA ARG A 41 -19.29 25.40 -8.71
C ARG A 41 -19.48 25.77 -7.22
N SER A 42 -18.41 25.62 -6.43
CA SER A 42 -18.09 26.60 -5.39
C SER A 42 -17.16 27.66 -5.99
N SER A 43 -17.42 28.94 -5.71
CA SER A 43 -16.70 30.12 -6.21
C SER A 43 -15.27 30.28 -5.64
N THR A 44 -14.73 29.26 -4.97
CA THR A 44 -13.38 29.25 -4.43
C THR A 44 -12.46 28.39 -5.29
N LYS A 45 -11.47 29.04 -5.92
CA LYS A 45 -10.28 28.50 -6.60
C LYS A 45 -10.18 26.96 -6.62
N SER A 46 -10.64 26.37 -7.72
CA SER A 46 -10.62 24.93 -8.00
C SER A 46 -9.21 24.35 -7.90
N SER A 47 -8.90 23.69 -6.78
CA SER A 47 -7.86 22.68 -6.73
C SER A 47 -8.51 21.36 -7.14
N THR A 48 -8.07 20.77 -8.25
CA THR A 48 -8.52 19.42 -8.65
C THR A 48 -8.19 18.46 -7.52
N LYS A 49 -9.18 18.04 -6.74
CA LYS A 49 -8.99 17.09 -5.64
C LYS A 49 -8.62 15.74 -6.25
N LYS A 50 -7.35 15.35 -6.14
CA LYS A 50 -6.91 14.00 -6.49
C LYS A 50 -7.59 13.00 -5.55
N GLY A 51 -7.87 11.80 -6.04
CA GLY A 51 -8.37 10.72 -5.17
C GLY A 51 -7.35 10.32 -4.11
N LYS A 52 -7.82 9.74 -3.01
CA LYS A 52 -6.98 9.28 -1.91
C LYS A 52 -6.31 7.97 -2.25
N TRP A 53 -5.06 7.80 -1.84
CA TRP A 53 -4.32 6.54 -2.00
C TRP A 53 -4.85 5.51 -1.02
N PHE A 54 -4.97 4.27 -1.49
CA PHE A 54 -5.35 3.12 -0.66
C PHE A 54 -4.30 2.01 -0.70
N ALA A 55 -3.44 1.99 -1.72
CA ALA A 55 -2.30 1.07 -1.75
C ALA A 55 -1.07 1.75 -2.38
N LEU A 56 0.11 1.37 -1.90
CA LEU A 56 1.40 1.74 -2.51
C LEU A 56 2.29 0.50 -2.56
N LEU A 57 2.50 -0.02 -3.78
CA LEU A 57 3.30 -1.19 -4.06
C LEU A 57 4.74 -0.77 -4.38
N MET A 58 5.70 -1.39 -3.72
CA MET A 58 7.11 -1.03 -3.79
C MET A 58 8.00 -2.27 -3.72
N PRO A 59 8.89 -2.48 -4.70
CA PRO A 59 10.06 -3.33 -4.49
C PRO A 59 11.09 -2.56 -3.64
N ILE A 60 11.44 -3.10 -2.48
CA ILE A 60 12.42 -2.51 -1.55
C ILE A 60 13.42 -3.56 -1.08
N SER A 61 14.57 -3.12 -0.60
CA SER A 61 15.51 -4.01 0.07
C SER A 61 14.91 -4.51 1.40
N ALA A 62 15.04 -5.81 1.68
CA ALA A 62 14.45 -6.45 2.85
C ALA A 62 14.91 -5.82 4.18
N ASP A 63 16.14 -5.29 4.24
CA ASP A 63 16.68 -4.56 5.40
C ASP A 63 15.84 -3.34 5.81
N LYS A 64 15.00 -2.81 4.91
CA LYS A 64 14.09 -1.70 5.19
C LYS A 64 12.84 -2.11 5.97
N LEU A 65 12.50 -3.40 6.00
CA LEU A 65 11.35 -3.94 6.72
C LEU A 65 11.71 -4.23 8.18
N SER A 66 11.76 -3.17 8.99
CA SER A 66 11.97 -3.18 10.44
C SER A 66 13.30 -3.75 10.95
N ALA A 67 13.84 -3.15 12.02
CA ALA A 67 15.09 -3.56 12.64
C ALA A 67 15.07 -4.99 13.24
N LYS A 68 13.91 -5.65 13.34
CA LYS A 68 13.81 -7.04 13.81
C LYS A 68 14.47 -8.05 12.87
N HIS A 69 14.58 -7.74 11.58
CA HIS A 69 15.24 -8.59 10.58
C HIS A 69 16.64 -8.12 10.18
N ALA A 70 17.14 -7.03 10.77
CA ALA A 70 18.52 -6.57 10.55
C ALA A 70 19.58 -7.64 10.89
N ASN A 71 19.18 -8.65 11.68
CA ASN A 71 20.06 -9.71 12.17
C ASN A 71 19.80 -11.07 11.51
N SER A 72 18.73 -11.20 10.71
CA SER A 72 18.43 -12.40 9.93
C SER A 72 18.98 -12.26 8.52
N SER A 73 20.29 -12.04 8.45
CA SER A 73 21.05 -12.05 7.21
C SER A 73 21.20 -13.51 6.74
N THR A 74 20.27 -13.95 5.91
CA THR A 74 20.63 -14.92 4.86
C THR A 74 20.78 -14.28 3.49
N LEU A 75 20.22 -13.08 3.24
CA LEU A 75 20.45 -12.33 1.99
C LEU A 75 20.27 -10.80 2.18
N PRO A 76 21.35 -10.04 2.48
CA PRO A 76 21.29 -8.57 2.67
C PRO A 76 20.88 -7.77 1.42
N ASP A 77 20.87 -8.38 0.23
CA ASP A 77 20.51 -7.74 -1.04
C ASP A 77 19.16 -8.23 -1.61
N ALA A 78 18.38 -9.00 -0.84
CA ALA A 78 17.09 -9.48 -1.32
C ALA A 78 16.10 -8.31 -1.50
N ILE A 79 15.69 -8.08 -2.75
CA ILE A 79 14.57 -7.20 -3.06
C ILE A 79 13.27 -7.94 -2.82
N VAL A 80 12.45 -7.41 -1.92
CA VAL A 80 11.13 -7.93 -1.59
C VAL A 80 10.05 -6.96 -2.09
N THR A 81 8.88 -7.50 -2.43
CA THR A 81 7.75 -6.67 -2.84
C THR A 81 6.81 -6.44 -1.67
N VAL A 82 6.55 -5.17 -1.40
CA VAL A 82 5.75 -4.72 -0.27
C VAL A 82 4.62 -3.85 -0.76
N VAL A 83 3.44 -4.00 -0.17
CA VAL A 83 2.34 -3.06 -0.33
C VAL A 83 2.06 -2.36 0.99
N ASN A 84 2.05 -1.03 0.97
CA ASN A 84 1.51 -0.25 2.06
C ASN A 84 0.00 -0.13 1.92
N VAL A 85 -0.73 -0.47 2.97
CA VAL A 85 -2.19 -0.35 3.05
C VAL A 85 -2.58 0.44 4.29
N LYS A 86 -3.67 1.21 4.19
CA LYS A 86 -4.21 1.99 5.28
C LYS A 86 -5.05 1.09 6.19
N THR A 87 -5.00 1.33 7.49
CA THR A 87 -5.80 0.60 8.47
C THR A 87 -6.22 1.53 9.61
N ASP A 88 -7.19 1.08 10.40
CA ASP A 88 -7.60 1.76 11.61
C ASP A 88 -6.50 1.60 12.68
N PRO A 89 -6.10 2.69 13.37
CA PRO A 89 -5.11 2.63 14.45
C PRO A 89 -5.36 1.55 15.50
N ARG A 90 -6.64 1.23 15.76
CA ARG A 90 -7.06 0.21 16.75
C ARG A 90 -6.59 -1.20 16.38
N PHE A 91 -6.38 -1.47 15.09
CA PHE A 91 -5.96 -2.80 14.62
C PHE A 91 -4.45 -2.92 14.39
N ILE A 92 -3.69 -1.81 14.36
CA ILE A 92 -2.24 -1.84 14.09
C ILE A 92 -1.51 -2.85 14.98
N GLY A 93 -1.76 -2.81 16.29
CA GLY A 93 -1.10 -3.71 17.24
C GLY A 93 -1.31 -5.18 16.92
N ASN A 94 -2.55 -5.58 16.61
CA ASN A 94 -2.90 -6.97 16.27
C ASN A 94 -2.34 -7.37 14.90
N LEU A 95 -2.40 -6.47 13.91
CA LEU A 95 -1.89 -6.74 12.57
C LEU A 95 -0.38 -7.00 12.58
N LEU A 96 0.38 -6.28 13.42
CA LEU A 96 1.82 -6.49 13.56
C LEU A 96 2.22 -7.82 14.24
N LEU A 97 1.25 -8.61 14.70
CA LEU A 97 1.46 -9.98 15.17
C LEU A 97 1.33 -11.02 14.05
N ALA A 98 0.76 -10.64 12.89
CA ALA A 98 0.61 -11.53 11.75
C ALA A 98 1.91 -11.59 10.93
N ASP A 99 2.22 -12.79 10.43
CA ASP A 99 3.35 -12.99 9.52
C ASP A 99 3.18 -12.17 8.24
N GLY A 100 4.30 -11.65 7.72
CA GLY A 100 4.30 -10.79 6.53
C GLY A 100 3.77 -9.37 6.75
N VAL A 101 3.38 -8.98 7.98
CA VAL A 101 2.93 -7.60 8.29
C VAL A 101 3.96 -6.86 9.15
N TYR A 102 4.32 -5.66 8.69
CA TYR A 102 5.38 -4.85 9.27
C TYR A 102 4.93 -3.41 9.57
N PRO A 103 5.64 -2.69 10.45
CA PRO A 103 5.42 -1.26 10.62
C PRO A 103 5.58 -0.52 9.28
N ALA A 104 4.74 0.47 9.01
CA ALA A 104 4.77 1.17 7.73
C ALA A 104 6.16 1.74 7.38
N TYR A 105 6.58 1.42 6.16
CA TYR A 105 7.70 2.02 5.45
C TYR A 105 7.23 3.27 4.68
N HIS A 106 7.90 4.42 4.84
CA HIS A 106 7.55 5.74 4.27
C HIS A 106 6.16 6.33 4.61
N MET A 107 5.22 5.57 5.18
CA MET A 107 3.89 6.04 5.54
C MET A 107 3.74 6.24 7.06
N ASN A 108 2.67 6.91 7.48
CA ASN A 108 2.38 7.12 8.89
C ASN A 108 2.05 5.79 9.59
N LYS A 109 2.95 5.34 10.48
CA LYS A 109 2.86 4.07 11.22
C LYS A 109 1.62 3.91 12.11
N ALA A 110 0.93 5.00 12.45
CA ALA A 110 -0.32 4.93 13.21
C ALA A 110 -1.53 4.54 12.33
N HIS A 111 -1.44 4.69 11.01
CA HIS A 111 -2.55 4.49 10.08
C HIS A 111 -2.25 3.55 8.92
N TRP A 112 -1.02 3.06 8.82
CA TRP A 112 -0.57 2.26 7.70
C TRP A 112 0.29 1.11 8.21
N VAL A 113 0.27 0.01 7.46
CA VAL A 113 1.17 -1.14 7.61
C VAL A 113 1.81 -1.45 6.28
N SER A 114 2.98 -2.08 6.32
CA SER A 114 3.67 -2.63 5.17
C SER A 114 3.45 -4.14 5.13
N VAL A 115 2.90 -4.65 4.05
CA VAL A 115 2.59 -6.07 3.87
C VAL A 115 3.51 -6.65 2.80
N ARG A 116 4.23 -7.73 3.13
CA ARG A 116 5.19 -8.39 2.23
C ARG A 116 4.50 -9.52 1.46
N LEU A 117 4.51 -9.44 0.13
CA LEU A 117 3.67 -10.27 -0.75
C LEU A 117 4.05 -11.76 -0.85
N ASP A 118 5.28 -12.11 -0.49
CA ASP A 118 5.79 -13.49 -0.49
C ASP A 118 5.67 -14.19 0.88
N GLU A 119 5.24 -13.49 1.93
CA GLU A 119 5.05 -14.05 3.27
C GLU A 119 3.60 -14.04 3.76
N ILE A 120 2.81 -13.03 3.35
CA ILE A 120 1.43 -12.88 3.81
C ILE A 120 0.51 -13.97 3.25
N ASP A 121 -0.47 -14.39 4.06
CA ASP A 121 -1.62 -15.14 3.57
C ASP A 121 -2.45 -14.31 2.57
N GLU A 122 -2.84 -14.94 1.46
CA GLU A 122 -3.51 -14.23 0.37
C GLU A 122 -4.90 -13.71 0.74
N ALA A 123 -5.66 -14.47 1.56
CA ALA A 123 -6.98 -14.02 2.01
C ALA A 123 -6.85 -12.78 2.91
N LEU A 124 -5.90 -12.81 3.86
CA LEU A 124 -5.61 -11.65 4.71
C LEU A 124 -5.15 -10.44 3.89
N LEU A 125 -4.30 -10.63 2.88
CA LEU A 125 -3.88 -9.55 1.99
C LEU A 125 -5.08 -8.89 1.30
N PHE A 126 -6.01 -9.67 0.76
CA PHE A 126 -7.20 -9.14 0.10
C PHE A 126 -8.12 -8.39 1.05
N GLU A 127 -8.33 -8.90 2.27
CA GLU A 127 -9.09 -8.21 3.31
C GLU A 127 -8.46 -6.86 3.68
N LEU A 128 -7.15 -6.81 3.85
CA LEU A 128 -6.43 -5.59 4.19
C LEU A 128 -6.51 -4.54 3.07
N VAL A 129 -6.41 -4.96 1.80
CA VAL A 129 -6.57 -4.06 0.66
C VAL A 129 -8.00 -3.54 0.56
N ALA A 130 -9.00 -4.41 0.72
CA ALA A 130 -10.41 -4.02 0.69
C ALA A 130 -10.74 -3.02 1.80
N HIS A 131 -10.29 -3.30 3.02
CA HIS A 131 -10.49 -2.38 4.15
C HIS A 131 -9.79 -1.03 3.92
N SER A 132 -8.57 -1.03 3.40
CA SER A 132 -7.87 0.20 3.04
C SER A 132 -8.60 1.02 1.97
N PHE A 133 -9.13 0.34 0.95
CA PHE A 133 -9.95 0.96 -0.10
C PHE A 133 -11.19 1.65 0.50
N ASP A 134 -11.92 0.96 1.37
CA ASP A 134 -13.13 1.50 2.04
C ASP A 134 -12.80 2.68 2.96
N LEU A 135 -11.73 2.59 3.76
CA LEU A 135 -11.26 3.66 4.66
C LEU A 135 -10.86 4.96 3.92
N THR A 136 -10.75 4.90 2.59
CA THR A 136 -10.25 5.99 1.76
C THR A 136 -11.21 6.44 0.66
N ALA A 137 -12.40 5.83 0.56
CA ALA A 137 -13.37 6.07 -0.52
C ALA A 137 -14.08 7.46 -0.52
N GLY A 138 -13.85 8.30 0.51
CA GLY A 138 -14.50 9.64 0.66
C GLY A 138 -13.71 10.85 0.17
#